data_AF-A0A5K0VMY2-F1
#
_entry.id   AF-A0A5K0VMY2-F1
#
_cell.length_a   1.000
_cell.length_b   1.000
_cell.length_c   1.000
_cell.angle_alpha   90.00
_cell.angle_beta   90.00
_cell.angle_gamma   90.00
#
_symmetry.space_group_name_H-M   'P 1'
#
loop_
_entity.id
_entity.type
_entity.pdbx_description
1 polymer ?
#
loop_
_entity_poly.entity_id
_entity_poly.type
_entity_poly.pdbx_seq_one_letter_code
_entity_poly.pdbx_strand_id
1 'polypeptide(L)'
;AIEAEKQLWASINFKGPLDEKVEESYCKARAGYENAVFVDNEASEFYDDQLWLLHYRLIEAYRCRIKACCQSTSGSGLANPQNPRILQENCAGILTGFQCFLAKSTKFYEEMISKLREYYGIPGECSIDSCVFSDGLESKVVQKFQLLCHRCFIYLGDLGRYKELYSSPEIPSFNLSISTRHYLNAAS
;
A
#
# COMPACT_ATOMS: atom_id res chain seq x y z
N ALA A 1 -2.74 -11.69 12.49
CA ALA A 1 -1.87 -10.86 11.63
C ALA A 1 -0.42 -11.38 11.61
N ILE A 2 0.27 -11.36 12.76
CA ILE A 2 1.71 -11.69 12.88
C ILE A 2 2.10 -13.05 12.27
N GLU A 3 1.33 -14.12 12.54
CA GLU A 3 1.66 -15.44 11.99
C GLU A 3 1.50 -15.52 10.46
N ALA A 4 0.45 -14.88 9.92
CA ALA A 4 0.26 -14.78 8.48
C ALA A 4 1.38 -13.93 7.82
N GLU A 5 1.85 -12.88 8.49
CA GLU A 5 3.00 -12.10 8.03
C GLU A 5 4.30 -12.93 8.00
N LYS A 6 4.55 -13.77 9.01
CA LYS A 6 5.72 -14.68 8.98
C LYS A 6 5.65 -15.64 7.79
N GLN A 7 4.48 -16.20 7.53
CA GLN A 7 4.24 -17.09 6.39
C GLN A 7 4.40 -16.37 5.04
N LEU A 8 3.97 -15.11 4.98
CA LEU A 8 4.17 -14.22 3.83
C LEU A 8 5.65 -14.07 3.51
N TRP A 9 6.47 -13.67 4.48
CA TRP A 9 7.90 -13.45 4.25
C TRP A 9 8.66 -14.73 3.92
N ALA A 10 8.31 -15.86 4.52
CA ALA A 10 8.86 -17.15 4.14
C ALA A 10 8.56 -17.48 2.66
N SER A 11 7.34 -17.21 2.20
CA SER A 11 6.90 -17.48 0.83
C SER A 11 7.58 -16.53 -0.18
N ILE A 12 7.69 -15.23 0.13
CA ILE A 12 8.38 -14.25 -0.72
C ILE A 12 9.86 -14.60 -0.89
N ASN A 13 10.53 -15.02 0.19
CA ASN A 13 11.94 -15.40 0.12
C ASN A 13 12.17 -16.67 -0.70
N PHE A 14 11.26 -17.66 -0.60
CA PHE A 14 11.41 -18.93 -1.31
C PHE A 14 10.92 -18.89 -2.76
N LYS A 15 9.83 -18.18 -3.05
CA LYS A 15 9.12 -18.25 -4.35
C LYS A 15 8.93 -16.91 -5.06
N GLY A 16 9.11 -15.81 -4.35
CA GLY A 16 8.90 -14.47 -4.88
C GLY A 16 7.47 -13.93 -4.70
N PRO A 17 7.25 -12.65 -5.02
CA PRO A 17 6.02 -11.92 -4.67
C PRO A 17 4.80 -12.27 -5.53
N LEU A 18 4.96 -13.05 -6.60
CA LEU A 18 3.86 -13.46 -7.50
C LEU A 18 3.24 -14.82 -7.13
N ASP A 19 3.75 -15.51 -6.10
CA ASP A 19 3.19 -16.80 -5.69
C ASP A 19 1.79 -16.62 -5.07
N GLU A 20 0.85 -17.50 -5.42
CA GLU A 20 -0.52 -17.42 -4.94
C GLU A 20 -0.63 -17.46 -3.40
N LYS A 21 0.27 -18.18 -2.71
CA LYS A 21 0.31 -18.25 -1.24
C LYS A 21 0.76 -16.93 -0.62
N VAL A 22 1.52 -16.12 -1.36
CA VAL A 22 1.90 -14.76 -0.94
C VAL A 22 0.65 -13.90 -0.88
N GLU A 23 -0.19 -13.90 -1.92
CA GLU A 23 -1.45 -13.13 -1.93
C GLU A 23 -2.37 -13.57 -0.78
N GLU A 24 -2.53 -14.87 -0.56
CA GLU A 24 -3.37 -15.40 0.53
C GLU A 24 -2.86 -14.97 1.92
N SER A 25 -1.56 -15.16 2.18
CA SER A 25 -0.94 -14.81 3.47
C SER A 25 -0.96 -13.30 3.69
N TYR A 26 -0.74 -12.52 2.63
CA TYR A 26 -0.84 -11.06 2.64
C TYR A 26 -2.26 -10.61 2.97
N CYS A 27 -3.28 -11.15 2.32
CA CYS A 27 -4.68 -10.81 2.60
C CYS A 27 -5.06 -11.11 4.05
N LYS A 28 -4.63 -12.26 4.58
CA LYS A 28 -4.83 -12.64 5.99
C LYS A 28 -4.11 -11.70 6.96
N ALA A 29 -2.85 -11.34 6.67
CA ALA A 29 -2.09 -10.41 7.49
C ALA A 29 -2.71 -9.00 7.49
N ARG A 30 -3.01 -8.48 6.28
CA ARG A 30 -3.65 -7.17 6.06
C ARG A 30 -4.99 -7.07 6.79
N ALA A 31 -5.89 -8.03 6.59
CA ALA A 31 -7.19 -8.04 7.26
C ALA A 31 -7.06 -8.14 8.79
N GLY A 32 -6.03 -8.85 9.29
CA GLY A 32 -5.74 -8.94 10.71
C GLY A 32 -5.30 -7.61 11.31
N TYR A 33 -4.42 -6.87 10.64
CA TYR A 33 -3.98 -5.54 11.09
C TYR A 33 -5.11 -4.51 10.94
N GLU A 34 -5.83 -4.52 9.82
CA GLU A 34 -7.00 -3.68 9.59
C GLU A 34 -8.01 -3.82 10.73
N ASN A 35 -8.40 -5.05 11.09
CA ASN A 35 -9.32 -5.27 12.20
C ASN A 35 -8.76 -4.77 13.55
N ALA A 36 -7.47 -4.98 13.79
CA ALA A 36 -6.82 -4.55 15.03
C ALA A 36 -6.82 -3.02 15.19
N VAL A 37 -6.74 -2.27 14.09
CA VAL A 37 -6.89 -0.80 14.11
C VAL A 37 -8.23 -0.36 14.71
N PHE A 38 -9.32 -1.08 14.44
CA PHE A 38 -10.66 -0.73 14.93
C PHE A 38 -10.99 -1.35 16.30
N VAL A 39 -10.39 -2.49 16.66
CA VAL A 39 -10.70 -3.19 17.91
C VAL A 39 -9.94 -2.62 19.11
N ASP A 40 -8.67 -2.27 18.94
CA ASP A 40 -7.80 -1.81 20.02
C ASP A 40 -7.52 -0.32 19.90
N ASN A 41 -8.33 0.48 20.60
CA ASN A 41 -8.22 1.93 20.52
C ASN A 41 -6.89 2.48 21.07
N GLU A 42 -6.19 1.79 21.97
CA GLU A 42 -4.93 2.34 22.50
C GLU A 42 -3.75 2.00 21.59
N ALA A 43 -3.83 0.89 20.84
CA ALA A 43 -2.78 0.45 19.93
C ALA A 43 -3.10 0.66 18.43
N SER A 44 -4.19 1.35 18.07
CA SER A 44 -4.56 1.56 16.65
C SER A 44 -3.44 2.14 15.81
N GLU A 45 -2.70 3.13 16.33
CA GLU A 45 -1.57 3.75 15.63
C GLU A 45 -0.45 2.76 15.34
N PHE A 46 -0.17 1.87 16.30
CA PHE A 46 0.81 0.80 16.12
C PHE A 46 0.37 -0.17 15.02
N TYR A 47 -0.90 -0.57 15.01
CA TYR A 47 -1.42 -1.48 13.99
C TYR A 47 -1.50 -0.82 12.61
N ASP A 48 -1.79 0.47 12.53
CA ASP A 48 -1.71 1.27 11.31
C ASP A 48 -0.27 1.32 10.76
N ASP A 49 0.72 1.53 11.64
CA ASP A 49 2.14 1.49 11.26
C ASP A 49 2.57 0.10 10.78
N GLN A 50 2.13 -0.97 11.44
CA GLN A 50 2.41 -2.36 11.00
C GLN A 50 1.75 -2.67 9.65
N LEU A 51 0.53 -2.19 9.44
CA LEU A 51 -0.18 -2.32 8.18
C LEU A 51 0.56 -1.62 7.05
N TRP A 52 0.97 -0.36 7.23
CA TRP A 52 1.77 0.33 6.23
C TRP A 52 3.12 -0.36 5.99
N LEU A 53 3.80 -0.81 7.04
CA LEU A 53 5.06 -1.54 6.91
C LEU A 53 4.90 -2.83 6.09
N LEU A 54 3.78 -3.55 6.25
CA LEU A 54 3.43 -4.71 5.45
C LEU A 54 3.32 -4.35 3.96
N HIS A 55 2.60 -3.27 3.62
CA HIS A 55 2.50 -2.77 2.25
C HIS A 55 3.87 -2.36 1.70
N TYR A 56 4.61 -1.54 2.46
CA TYR A 56 5.90 -1.01 2.06
C TYR A 56 6.93 -2.12 1.77
N ARG A 57 7.02 -3.14 2.62
CA ARG A 57 7.93 -4.26 2.39
C ARG A 57 7.57 -5.06 1.13
N LEU A 58 6.28 -5.20 0.81
CA LEU A 58 5.86 -5.86 -0.42
C LEU A 58 6.16 -4.98 -1.65
N ILE A 59 6.02 -3.65 -1.54
CA ILE A 59 6.51 -2.70 -2.56
C ILE A 59 7.99 -2.93 -2.81
N GLU A 60 8.84 -2.94 -1.77
CA GLU A 60 10.28 -3.16 -1.93
C GLU A 60 10.60 -4.54 -2.53
N ALA A 61 9.85 -5.58 -2.19
CA ALA A 61 10.00 -6.90 -2.81
C ALA A 61 9.73 -6.86 -4.32
N TYR A 62 8.68 -6.17 -4.77
CA TYR A 62 8.43 -5.95 -6.20
C TYR A 62 9.54 -5.13 -6.85
N ARG A 63 9.96 -4.02 -6.24
CA ARG A 63 11.01 -3.14 -6.78
C ARG A 63 12.34 -3.86 -6.96
N CYS A 64 12.74 -4.69 -6.00
CA CYS A 64 13.93 -5.53 -6.08
C CYS A 64 13.85 -6.50 -7.27
N ARG A 65 12.70 -7.14 -7.50
CA ARG A 65 12.49 -8.07 -8.62
C ARG A 65 12.48 -7.36 -9.97
N ILE A 66 11.84 -6.20 -10.07
CA ILE A 66 11.85 -5.36 -11.29
C ILE A 66 13.28 -4.94 -11.63
N LYS A 67 14.05 -4.47 -10.64
CA LYS A 67 15.45 -4.07 -10.83
C LYS A 67 16.32 -5.23 -11.33
N ALA A 68 16.18 -6.42 -10.72
CA ALA A 68 16.91 -7.62 -11.13
C ALA A 68 16.59 -8.02 -12.58
N CYS A 69 15.32 -7.90 -12.98
CA CYS A 69 14.90 -8.10 -14.36
C CYS A 69 15.63 -7.14 -15.33
N CYS A 70 15.63 -5.83 -15.06
CA CYS A 70 16.24 -4.82 -15.95
C CYS A 70 17.78 -4.97 -16.08
N GLN A 71 18.44 -5.46 -15.03
CA GLN A 71 19.88 -5.72 -15.06
C GLN A 71 20.23 -6.95 -15.90
N SER A 72 19.34 -7.96 -15.93
CA SER A 72 19.54 -9.19 -16.70
C SER A 72 19.47 -8.97 -18.21
N THR A 73 18.80 -7.91 -18.67
CA THR A 73 18.73 -7.52 -20.10
C THR A 73 19.91 -6.66 -20.56
N SER A 74 20.67 -6.06 -19.65
CA SER A 74 21.75 -5.11 -19.95
C SER A 74 23.16 -5.72 -19.82
N GLY A 75 23.28 -6.91 -19.21
CA GLY A 75 24.54 -7.64 -19.05
C GLY A 75 24.77 -8.63 -20.19
N SER A 76 25.68 -8.29 -21.10
CA SER A 76 26.19 -9.21 -22.12
C SER A 76 27.01 -10.35 -21.50
N GLY A 77 26.77 -11.58 -21.95
CA GLY A 77 27.71 -12.70 -21.90
C GLY A 77 27.70 -13.55 -20.62
N LEU A 78 27.50 -14.86 -20.81
CA LEU A 78 27.78 -15.95 -19.86
C LEU A 78 26.77 -16.15 -18.70
N ALA A 79 25.57 -16.65 -19.00
CA ALA A 79 24.95 -17.77 -18.26
C ALA A 79 23.56 -18.12 -18.82
N ASN A 80 23.45 -19.35 -19.32
CA ASN A 80 22.23 -20.12 -19.60
C ASN A 80 21.29 -19.59 -20.73
N PRO A 81 20.96 -20.42 -21.75
CA PRO A 81 20.00 -20.05 -22.79
C PRO A 81 18.57 -20.20 -22.27
N GLN A 82 18.16 -19.40 -21.28
CA GLN A 82 16.73 -19.18 -21.09
C GLN A 82 16.26 -18.23 -22.19
N ASN A 83 15.23 -18.67 -22.92
CA ASN A 83 14.69 -17.98 -24.08
C ASN A 83 14.40 -16.51 -23.69
N PRO A 84 14.99 -15.51 -24.37
CA PRO A 84 14.84 -14.10 -24.02
C PRO A 84 13.37 -13.65 -23.96
N ARG A 85 12.47 -14.33 -24.67
CA ARG A 85 11.01 -14.15 -24.57
C ARG A 85 10.45 -14.51 -23.18
N ILE A 86 10.90 -15.60 -22.56
CA ILE A 86 10.43 -16.04 -21.23
C ILE A 86 10.89 -15.05 -20.15
N LEU A 87 12.13 -14.52 -20.26
CA LEU A 87 12.62 -13.49 -19.35
C LEU A 87 11.82 -12.19 -19.51
N GLN A 88 11.55 -11.77 -20.74
CA GLN A 88 10.75 -10.57 -21.02
C GLN A 88 9.28 -10.71 -20.56
N GLU A 89 8.65 -11.86 -20.77
CA GLU A 89 7.30 -12.18 -20.31
C GLU A 89 7.21 -12.21 -18.77
N ASN A 90 8.20 -12.79 -18.11
CA ASN A 90 8.30 -12.78 -16.64
C ASN A 90 8.45 -11.35 -16.09
N CYS A 91 9.26 -10.52 -16.75
CA CYS A 91 9.45 -9.12 -16.39
C CYS A 91 8.18 -8.29 -16.54
N ALA A 92 7.48 -8.45 -17.66
CA ALA A 92 6.19 -7.80 -17.89
C ALA A 92 5.15 -8.25 -16.84
N GLY A 93 5.10 -9.55 -16.54
CA GLY A 93 4.22 -10.11 -15.50
C GLY A 93 4.49 -9.54 -14.10
N ILE A 94 5.76 -9.35 -13.73
CA ILE A 94 6.13 -8.72 -12.45
C ILE A 94 5.65 -7.26 -12.40
N LEU A 95 5.83 -6.50 -13.49
CA LEU A 95 5.38 -5.11 -13.55
C LEU A 95 3.85 -4.99 -13.47
N THR A 96 3.13 -5.83 -14.23
CA THR A 96 1.66 -5.88 -14.17
C THR A 96 1.16 -6.29 -12.78
N GLY A 97 1.80 -7.28 -12.16
CA GLY A 97 1.49 -7.68 -10.78
C GLY A 97 1.70 -6.54 -9.79
N PHE A 98 2.79 -5.78 -9.93
CA PHE A 98 3.07 -4.63 -9.08
C PHE A 98 2.04 -3.49 -9.27
N GLN A 99 1.67 -3.19 -10.51
CA GLN A 99 0.62 -2.20 -10.80
C GLN A 99 -0.73 -2.61 -10.21
N CYS A 100 -1.10 -3.89 -10.32
CA CYS A 100 -2.31 -4.45 -9.71
C CYS A 100 -2.27 -4.30 -8.18
N PHE A 101 -1.14 -4.65 -7.55
CA PHE A 101 -0.93 -4.50 -6.12
C PHE A 101 -1.08 -3.03 -5.66
N LEU A 102 -0.47 -2.07 -6.36
CA LEU A 102 -0.61 -0.65 -6.06
C LEU A 102 -2.06 -0.18 -6.22
N ALA A 103 -2.78 -0.64 -7.25
CA ALA A 103 -4.19 -0.32 -7.44
C ALA A 103 -5.06 -0.83 -6.29
N LYS A 104 -4.90 -2.10 -5.90
CA LYS A 104 -5.58 -2.70 -4.75
C LYS A 104 -5.26 -1.97 -3.44
N SER A 105 -3.99 -1.62 -3.22
CA SER A 105 -3.55 -0.90 -2.01
C SER A 105 -4.13 0.51 -1.93
N THR A 106 -4.21 1.24 -3.04
CA THR A 106 -4.88 2.56 -3.06
C THR A 106 -6.34 2.44 -2.68
N LYS A 107 -7.08 1.53 -3.34
CA LYS A 107 -8.49 1.31 -3.04
C LYS A 107 -8.72 0.94 -1.57
N PHE A 108 -7.83 0.11 -1.03
CA PHE A 108 -7.85 -0.28 0.37
C PHE A 108 -7.78 0.93 1.32
N TYR A 109 -6.85 1.87 1.11
CA TYR A 109 -6.74 3.04 1.98
C TYR A 109 -7.89 4.06 1.78
N GLU A 110 -8.45 4.17 0.57
CA GLU A 110 -9.69 4.94 0.33
C GLU A 110 -10.88 4.35 1.10
N GLU A 111 -11.03 3.02 1.09
CA GLU A 111 -12.02 2.30 1.88
C GLU A 111 -11.75 2.42 3.39
N MET A 112 -10.48 2.39 3.82
CA MET A 112 -10.08 2.54 5.22
C MET A 112 -10.48 3.90 5.78
N ILE A 113 -10.26 4.99 5.05
CA ILE A 113 -10.74 6.33 5.43
C ILE A 113 -12.26 6.35 5.61
N SER A 114 -12.99 5.69 4.71
CA SER A 114 -14.45 5.59 4.79
C SER A 114 -14.90 4.83 6.04
N LYS A 115 -14.23 3.71 6.37
CA LYS A 115 -14.49 2.92 7.59
C LYS A 115 -14.14 3.68 8.86
N LEU A 116 -13.04 4.42 8.88
CA LEU A 116 -12.65 5.28 10.01
C LEU A 116 -13.73 6.33 10.26
N ARG A 117 -14.25 6.96 9.20
CA ARG A 117 -15.32 7.95 9.29
C ARG A 117 -16.58 7.37 9.93
N GLU A 118 -17.00 6.18 9.50
CA GLU A 118 -18.15 5.46 10.06
C GLU A 118 -17.91 5.06 11.53
N TYR A 119 -16.75 4.48 11.83
CA TYR A 119 -16.38 4.01 13.16
C TYR A 119 -16.39 5.12 14.21
N TYR A 120 -15.89 6.30 13.85
CA TYR A 120 -15.85 7.46 14.74
C TYR A 120 -17.11 8.34 14.66
N GLY A 121 -18.14 7.92 13.90
CA GLY A 121 -19.43 8.62 13.83
C GLY A 121 -19.36 10.00 13.16
N ILE A 122 -18.37 10.24 12.29
CA ILE A 122 -18.14 11.54 11.68
C ILE A 122 -19.06 11.70 10.44
N PRO A 123 -19.91 12.74 10.35
CA PRO A 123 -20.80 12.94 9.20
C PRO A 123 -20.04 13.08 7.88
N GLY A 124 -20.53 12.50 6.77
CA GLY A 124 -19.87 12.49 5.45
C GLY A 124 -19.46 13.86 4.90
N GLU A 125 -20.20 14.90 5.26
CA GLU A 125 -20.00 16.28 4.80
C GLU A 125 -18.98 17.06 5.64
N CYS A 126 -18.57 16.52 6.80
CA CYS A 126 -17.63 17.19 7.68
C CYS A 126 -16.20 17.04 7.15
N SER A 127 -15.49 18.16 6.96
CA SER A 127 -14.07 18.11 6.63
C SER A 127 -13.30 17.47 7.78
N ILE A 128 -12.22 16.76 7.44
CA ILE A 128 -11.37 16.09 8.42
C ILE A 128 -10.76 17.12 9.38
N ASP A 129 -10.50 18.34 8.92
CA ASP A 129 -9.81 19.36 9.72
C ASP A 129 -10.79 20.24 10.51
N SER A 130 -12.05 20.33 10.05
CA SER A 130 -13.07 21.19 10.63
C SER A 130 -14.06 20.46 11.53
N CYS A 131 -13.86 19.16 11.78
CA CYS A 131 -14.77 18.37 12.59
C CYS A 131 -14.59 18.72 14.08
N VAL A 132 -15.20 19.82 14.51
CA VAL A 132 -15.26 20.24 15.91
C VAL A 132 -16.49 19.60 16.56
N PHE A 133 -16.23 18.68 17.48
CA PHE A 133 -17.25 18.11 18.34
C PHE A 133 -17.33 18.92 19.65
N SER A 134 -18.52 19.01 20.23
CA SER A 134 -18.88 20.06 21.20
C SER A 134 -18.37 19.80 22.61
N ASP A 135 -17.77 18.63 22.88
CA ASP A 135 -17.37 18.23 24.23
C ASP A 135 -15.92 17.73 24.32
N GLY A 136 -15.23 18.02 25.43
CA GLY A 136 -13.79 17.77 25.60
C GLY A 136 -13.39 16.28 25.55
N LEU A 137 -14.33 15.37 25.76
CA LEU A 137 -14.14 13.92 25.59
C LEU A 137 -14.22 13.50 24.11
N GLU A 138 -15.02 14.18 23.30
CA GLU A 138 -15.10 14.00 21.84
C GLU A 138 -13.78 14.45 21.17
N SER A 139 -13.05 15.38 21.77
CA SER A 139 -11.79 15.90 21.23
C SER A 139 -10.72 14.82 20.99
N LYS A 140 -10.53 13.85 21.89
CA LYS A 140 -9.51 12.79 21.71
C LYS A 140 -9.88 11.81 20.60
N VAL A 141 -11.18 11.49 20.50
CA VAL A 141 -11.72 10.59 19.48
C VAL A 141 -11.54 11.23 18.09
N VAL A 142 -11.84 12.52 17.98
CA VAL A 142 -11.65 13.33 16.78
C VAL A 142 -10.18 13.43 16.40
N GLN A 143 -9.30 13.78 17.35
CA GLN A 143 -7.86 13.86 17.10
C GLN A 143 -7.30 12.54 16.56
N LYS A 144 -7.80 11.42 17.09
CA LYS A 144 -7.36 10.11 16.65
C LYS A 144 -7.89 9.74 15.25
N PHE A 145 -9.15 10.05 14.96
CA PHE A 145 -9.70 9.95 13.61
C PHE A 145 -8.86 10.77 12.62
N GLN A 146 -8.59 12.04 12.94
CA GLN A 146 -7.77 12.94 12.14
C GLN A 146 -6.38 12.37 11.91
N LEU A 147 -5.72 11.87 12.96
CA LEU A 147 -4.38 11.27 12.87
C LEU A 147 -4.35 10.06 11.92
N LEU A 148 -5.29 9.13 12.06
CA LEU A 148 -5.35 7.93 11.20
C LEU A 148 -5.68 8.30 9.75
N CYS A 149 -6.58 9.25 9.52
CA CYS A 149 -6.89 9.75 8.18
C CYS A 149 -5.69 10.46 7.55
N HIS A 150 -5.00 11.30 8.30
CA HIS A 150 -3.77 11.96 7.88
C HIS A 150 -2.72 10.94 7.41
N ARG A 151 -2.46 9.91 8.21
CA ARG A 151 -1.55 8.81 7.84
C ARG A 151 -2.01 8.09 6.58
N CYS A 152 -3.30 7.76 6.46
CA CYS A 152 -3.85 7.15 5.24
C CYS A 152 -3.62 8.02 4.00
N PHE A 153 -3.76 9.35 4.10
CA PHE A 153 -3.47 10.25 2.97
C PHE A 153 -1.98 10.30 2.62
N ILE A 154 -1.08 10.24 3.59
CA ILE A 154 0.36 10.09 3.33
C ILE A 154 0.62 8.80 2.54
N TYR A 155 0.04 7.68 2.99
CA TYR A 155 0.19 6.38 2.33
C TYR A 155 -0.38 6.39 0.91
N LEU A 156 -1.52 7.05 0.70
CA LEU A 156 -2.10 7.25 -0.64
C LEU A 156 -1.19 8.10 -1.54
N GLY A 157 -0.56 9.15 -0.98
CA GLY A 157 0.43 9.97 -1.68
C GLY A 157 1.63 9.14 -2.14
N ASP A 158 2.18 8.31 -1.24
CA ASP A 158 3.30 7.42 -1.52
C ASP A 158 2.95 6.36 -2.57
N LEU A 159 1.77 5.73 -2.45
CA LEU A 159 1.25 4.79 -3.45
C LEU A 159 1.06 5.46 -4.81
N GLY A 160 0.58 6.70 -4.85
CA GLY A 160 0.48 7.53 -6.05
C GLY A 160 1.85 7.71 -6.71
N ARG A 161 2.87 8.10 -5.94
CA ARG A 161 4.25 8.25 -6.42
C ARG A 161 4.80 6.94 -6.99
N TYR A 162 4.54 5.79 -6.36
CA TYR A 162 4.95 4.50 -6.92
C TYR A 162 4.18 4.15 -8.19
N LYS A 163 2.89 4.44 -8.29
CA LYS A 163 2.14 4.24 -9.55
C LYS A 163 2.74 5.07 -10.67
N GLU A 164 3.07 6.32 -10.41
CA GLU A 164 3.68 7.23 -11.38
C GLU A 164 5.03 6.70 -11.90
N LEU A 165 5.91 6.27 -10.98
CA LEU A 165 7.23 5.73 -11.33
C LEU A 165 7.20 4.46 -12.18
N TYR A 166 6.14 3.67 -12.05
CA TYR A 166 6.01 2.34 -12.68
C TYR A 166 4.84 2.26 -13.68
N SER A 167 4.29 3.40 -14.11
CA SER A 167 3.32 3.48 -15.20
C SER A 167 4.00 3.31 -16.56
N SER A 168 3.31 2.68 -17.51
CA SER A 168 3.85 2.41 -18.85
C SER A 168 4.21 3.72 -19.59
N PRO A 169 5.34 3.80 -20.31
CA PRO A 169 5.77 5.02 -21.03
C PRO A 169 4.82 5.46 -22.17
N GLU A 170 3.85 4.64 -22.55
CA GLU A 170 2.90 4.92 -23.63
C GLU A 170 1.73 5.83 -23.22
N ILE A 171 1.56 6.12 -21.93
CA ILE A 171 0.55 7.08 -21.45
C ILE A 171 1.29 8.34 -20.95
N PRO A 172 1.41 9.40 -21.77
CA PRO A 172 1.97 10.67 -21.33
C PRO A 172 0.92 11.40 -20.50
N SER A 173 0.68 10.92 -19.28
CA SER A 173 0.03 11.71 -18.26
C SER A 173 0.90 11.68 -17.03
N PHE A 174 1.82 12.64 -16.97
CA PHE A 174 2.47 13.07 -15.74
C PHE A 174 1.38 13.63 -14.83
N ASN A 175 0.60 12.75 -14.21
CA ASN A 175 -0.52 13.11 -13.33
C ASN A 175 0.00 13.35 -11.92
N LEU A 176 0.97 14.27 -11.81
CA LEU A 176 1.47 14.79 -10.53
C LEU A 176 0.32 15.27 -9.62
N SER A 177 -0.84 15.54 -10.22
CA SER A 177 -2.10 15.91 -9.57
C SER A 177 -2.60 14.91 -8.53
N ILE A 178 -2.42 13.59 -8.71
CA ILE A 178 -3.02 12.60 -7.81
C ILE A 178 -2.21 12.47 -6.51
N SER A 179 -0.91 12.21 -6.60
CA SER A 179 -0.05 12.16 -5.40
C SER A 179 -0.05 13.52 -4.67
N THR A 180 0.05 14.63 -5.43
CA THR A 180 -0.02 15.98 -4.85
C THR A 180 -1.35 16.23 -4.13
N ARG A 181 -2.49 15.81 -4.70
CA ARG A 181 -3.80 15.95 -4.03
C ARG A 181 -3.86 15.18 -2.71
N HIS A 182 -3.32 13.97 -2.65
CA HIS A 182 -3.29 13.21 -1.39
C HIS A 182 -2.40 13.88 -0.35
N TYR A 183 -1.21 14.38 -0.72
CA TYR A 183 -0.37 15.14 0.21
C TYR A 183 -1.01 16.48 0.64
N LEU A 184 -1.73 17.16 -0.25
CA LEU A 184 -2.51 18.36 0.10
C LEU A 184 -3.60 18.03 1.13
N ASN A 185 -4.33 16.94 0.95
CA ASN A 185 -5.30 16.46 1.92
C ASN A 185 -4.66 16.03 3.26
N ALA A 186 -3.40 15.58 3.25
CA ALA A 186 -2.67 15.30 4.48
C ALA A 186 -2.17 16.59 5.18
N ALA A 187 -1.87 17.65 4.42
CA ALA A 187 -1.35 18.90 4.96
C ALA A 187 -2.45 19.89 5.38
N SER A 188 -3.71 19.58 5.10
CA SER A 188 -4.88 20.32 5.61
C SER A 188 -5.22 19.84 7.02
#